data_AF-A0A534K407-F1
#
_entry.id   AF-A0A534K407-F1
#
_cell.length_a   1.000
_cell.length_b   1.000
_cell.length_c   1.000
_cell.angle_alpha   90.00
_cell.angle_beta   90.00
_cell.angle_gamma   90.00
#
_symmetry.space_group_name_H-M   'P 1'
#
loop_
_entity.id
_entity.type
_entity.pdbx_description
1 polymer ?
#
loop_
_entity_poly.entity_id
_entity_poly.type
_entity_poly.pdbx_seq_one_letter_code
_entity_poly.pdbx_strand_id
1 'polypeptide(L)'
;MRRYAAFLRGVSPLNANMPDLRRAFESAGFADVRTVLSSGNVVFSAGSATEAVLPYRAFRLDPGAKRVVTFLRDKPRSQLRLPMEVDGARILALRGREVFTAYVRTPKGPVFMRLIEKTFGQEQTTRTWETVVKVARA
;
A
#
# COMPACT_ATOMS: atom_id res chain seq x y z
N MET A 1 -11.22 -4.09 20.44
CA MET A 1 -10.90 -3.07 19.42
C MET A 1 -10.29 -3.77 18.22
N ARG A 2 -10.48 -3.26 16.99
CA ARG A 2 -9.83 -3.83 15.79
C ARG A 2 -8.51 -3.09 15.56
N ARG A 3 -7.49 -3.80 15.07
CA ARG A 3 -6.21 -3.19 14.68
C ARG A 3 -6.28 -2.72 13.23
N TYR A 4 -5.71 -1.55 12.99
CA TYR A 4 -5.67 -0.87 11.71
C TYR A 4 -4.24 -0.55 11.34
N ALA A 5 -4.00 -0.45 10.04
CA ALA A 5 -2.75 0.01 9.44
C ALA A 5 -3.04 1.27 8.61
N ALA A 6 -2.39 2.39 8.93
CA ALA A 6 -2.35 3.59 8.10
C ALA A 6 -1.04 3.64 7.31
N PHE A 7 -1.14 3.87 6.00
CA PHE A 7 0.00 4.04 5.10
C PHE A 7 0.03 5.48 4.60
N LEU A 8 0.96 6.29 5.12
CA LEU A 8 1.05 7.72 4.81
C LEU A 8 2.19 8.00 3.83
N ARG A 9 2.00 8.95 2.91
CA ARG A 9 3.03 9.39 1.97
C ARG A 9 3.69 10.67 2.47
N GLY A 10 5.00 10.79 2.25
CA GLY A 10 5.74 12.05 2.47
C GLY A 10 5.98 12.42 3.92
N VAL A 11 5.81 11.52 4.90
CA VAL A 11 5.96 11.87 6.31
C VAL A 11 7.43 12.17 6.68
N SER A 12 8.34 11.23 6.45
CA SER A 12 9.75 11.35 6.87
C SER A 12 10.69 11.52 5.68
N PRO A 13 11.77 12.32 5.81
CA PRO A 13 12.13 13.17 6.95
C PRO A 13 11.47 14.57 6.94
N LEU A 14 10.77 14.93 5.87
CA LEU A 14 10.41 16.31 5.57
C LEU A 14 9.28 16.91 6.43
N ASN A 15 8.30 16.11 6.87
CA ASN A 15 7.08 16.64 7.50
C ASN A 15 6.94 16.27 8.99
N ALA A 16 7.34 15.06 9.38
CA ALA A 16 7.35 14.61 10.78
C ALA A 16 8.29 13.41 10.98
N ASN A 17 8.93 13.34 12.16
CA ASN A 17 9.61 12.13 12.60
C ASN A 17 8.60 11.11 13.16
N MET A 18 9.05 9.88 13.42
CA MET A 18 8.16 8.82 13.92
C MET A 18 7.55 9.12 15.31
N PRO A 19 8.30 9.67 16.29
CA PRO A 19 7.72 10.15 17.55
C PRO A 19 6.57 11.16 17.36
N ASP A 20 6.74 12.15 16.50
CA ASP A 20 5.71 13.17 16.22
C ASP A 20 4.48 12.55 15.57
N LEU A 21 4.69 11.65 14.61
CA LEU A 21 3.60 10.93 13.96
C LEU A 21 2.81 10.06 14.96
N ARG A 22 3.51 9.38 15.87
CA ARG A 22 2.87 8.60 16.94
C ARG A 22 2.03 9.50 17.85
N ARG A 23 2.60 10.61 18.33
CA ARG A 23 1.89 11.59 19.18
C ARG A 23 0.63 12.12 18.52
N ALA A 24 0.66 12.39 17.20
CA ALA A 24 -0.52 12.86 16.48
C ALA A 24 -1.68 11.86 16.49
N PHE A 25 -1.39 10.56 16.32
CA PHE A 25 -2.42 9.51 16.40
C PHE A 25 -2.95 9.30 17.83
N GLU A 26 -2.09 9.39 18.84
CA GLU A 26 -2.49 9.31 20.25
C GLU A 26 -3.38 10.51 20.65
N SER A 27 -3.02 11.73 20.26
CA SER A 27 -3.82 12.94 20.48
C SER A 27 -5.17 12.90 19.73
N ALA A 28 -5.27 12.14 18.65
CA ALA A 28 -6.53 11.90 17.93
C ALA A 28 -7.43 10.83 18.59
N GLY A 29 -7.00 10.25 19.72
CA GLY A 29 -7.78 9.26 20.48
C GLY A 29 -7.62 7.81 20.01
N PHE A 30 -6.65 7.52 19.14
CA PHE A 30 -6.33 6.14 18.77
C PHE A 30 -5.45 5.48 19.84
N ALA A 31 -5.67 4.19 20.08
CA ALA A 31 -4.92 3.41 21.07
C ALA A 31 -3.85 2.53 20.40
N ASP A 32 -2.92 1.97 21.19
CA ASP A 32 -1.87 1.03 20.74
C ASP A 32 -1.03 1.52 19.55
N VAL A 33 -0.82 2.83 19.45
CA VAL A 33 -0.19 3.48 18.30
C VAL A 33 1.28 3.10 18.20
N ARG A 34 1.66 2.45 17.09
CA ARG A 34 3.03 2.05 16.79
C ARG A 34 3.40 2.42 15.36
N THR A 35 4.51 3.12 15.20
CA THR A 35 5.09 3.41 13.88
C THR A 35 5.96 2.25 13.42
N VAL A 36 5.85 1.84 12.16
CA VAL A 36 6.58 0.70 11.59
C VAL A 36 7.50 1.18 10.48
N LEU A 37 8.82 1.11 10.74
CA LEU A 37 9.89 1.64 9.89
C LEU A 37 9.82 3.18 9.75
N SER A 38 10.88 3.82 9.26
CA SER A 38 10.94 5.27 9.00
C SER A 38 10.19 5.70 7.73
N SER A 39 9.03 5.07 7.43
CA SER A 39 8.32 5.25 6.16
C SER A 39 6.86 5.69 6.31
N GLY A 40 6.47 6.20 7.48
CA GLY A 40 5.13 6.75 7.71
C GLY A 40 4.02 5.69 7.75
N ASN A 41 4.33 4.47 8.20
CA ASN A 41 3.30 3.46 8.46
C ASN A 41 2.98 3.44 9.95
N VAL A 42 1.70 3.39 10.29
CA VAL A 42 1.22 3.41 11.68
C VAL A 42 0.24 2.27 11.89
N VAL A 43 0.42 1.52 12.98
CA VAL A 43 -0.54 0.54 13.47
C VAL A 43 -1.23 1.13 14.68
N PHE A 44 -2.54 1.00 14.76
CA PHE A 44 -3.33 1.55 15.87
C PHE A 44 -4.62 0.74 16.06
N SER A 45 -5.19 0.83 17.26
CA SER A 45 -6.47 0.24 17.62
C SER A 45 -7.60 1.26 17.47
N ALA A 46 -8.70 0.86 16.83
CA ALA A 46 -9.93 1.66 16.71
C ALA A 46 -11.20 0.77 16.70
N GLY A 47 -12.39 1.39 16.70
CA GLY A 47 -13.69 0.70 16.61
C GLY A 47 -14.01 0.19 15.19
N SER A 48 -14.33 -1.12 15.11
CA SER A 48 -14.81 -1.97 13.98
C SER A 48 -14.58 -1.59 12.49
N ALA A 49 -13.79 -2.38 11.76
CA ALA A 49 -13.81 -2.61 10.30
C ALA A 49 -13.32 -4.02 9.90
N THR A 50 -13.99 -4.64 8.92
CA THR A 50 -14.14 -6.10 8.70
C THR A 50 -13.00 -6.70 7.85
N GLU A 51 -12.70 -7.98 8.08
CA GLU A 51 -11.55 -8.73 7.54
C GLU A 51 -11.50 -8.83 6.00
N ALA A 52 -10.27 -8.88 5.46
CA ALA A 52 -10.01 -9.13 4.05
C ALA A 52 -9.08 -10.33 3.83
N VAL A 53 -9.52 -11.25 2.96
CA VAL A 53 -8.80 -12.42 2.47
C VAL A 53 -7.59 -12.03 1.61
N LEU A 54 -6.48 -12.76 1.77
CA LEU A 54 -5.18 -12.53 1.11
C LEU A 54 -5.30 -12.35 -0.43
N PRO A 55 -5.00 -11.16 -0.98
CA PRO A 55 -5.34 -10.78 -2.35
C PRO A 55 -4.48 -11.44 -3.44
N TYR A 56 -3.29 -11.94 -3.12
CA TYR A 56 -2.36 -12.52 -4.10
C TYR A 56 -2.51 -14.03 -4.33
N ARG A 57 -3.25 -14.75 -3.47
CA ARG A 57 -3.34 -16.22 -3.53
C ARG A 57 -3.92 -16.75 -4.85
N ALA A 58 -4.75 -15.96 -5.52
CA ALA A 58 -5.40 -16.35 -6.77
C ALA A 58 -4.49 -16.22 -8.01
N PHE A 59 -3.28 -15.66 -7.88
CA PHE A 59 -2.42 -15.35 -9.01
C PHE A 59 -1.14 -16.18 -8.97
N ARG A 60 -0.79 -16.81 -10.11
CA ARG A 60 0.55 -17.37 -10.31
C ARG A 60 1.51 -16.21 -10.62
N LEU A 61 2.53 -16.06 -9.79
CA LEU A 61 3.56 -15.02 -9.89
C LEU A 61 4.94 -15.68 -9.92
N ASP A 62 5.88 -15.06 -10.63
CA ASP A 62 7.27 -15.49 -10.60
C ASP A 62 7.84 -15.43 -9.17
N PRO A 63 8.71 -16.37 -8.77
CA PRO A 63 9.34 -16.34 -7.43
C PRO A 63 10.09 -15.05 -7.12
N GLY A 64 10.65 -14.38 -8.14
CA GLY A 64 11.34 -13.10 -8.03
C GLY A 64 10.44 -11.87 -8.10
N ALA A 65 9.12 -12.05 -8.30
CA ALA A 65 8.19 -10.94 -8.43
C ALA A 65 7.96 -10.24 -7.08
N LYS A 66 8.13 -8.93 -7.06
CA LYS A 66 7.74 -8.09 -5.94
C LYS A 66 6.24 -7.83 -6.00
N ARG A 67 5.56 -8.11 -4.89
CA ARG A 67 4.13 -7.83 -4.70
C ARG A 67 3.96 -6.46 -4.09
N VAL A 68 3.05 -5.67 -4.64
CA VAL A 68 2.89 -4.28 -4.26
C VAL A 68 1.41 -3.92 -4.27
N VAL A 69 0.95 -3.33 -3.17
CA VAL A 69 -0.37 -2.70 -3.11
C VAL A 69 -0.22 -1.20 -3.28
N THR A 70 -1.12 -0.62 -4.07
CA THR A 70 -1.24 0.83 -4.25
C THR A 70 -2.63 1.26 -3.80
N PHE A 71 -2.67 2.21 -2.89
CA PHE A 71 -3.89 2.83 -2.38
C PHE A 71 -4.16 4.12 -3.15
N LEU A 72 -5.32 4.17 -3.81
CA LEU A 72 -5.76 5.33 -4.57
C LEU A 72 -6.49 6.32 -3.66
N ARG A 73 -6.22 7.63 -3.85
CA ARG A 73 -6.95 8.71 -3.17
C ARG A 73 -8.44 8.64 -3.50
N ASP A 74 -8.76 8.60 -4.80
CA ASP A 74 -10.13 8.57 -5.32
C ASP A 74 -10.47 7.22 -5.96
N LYS A 75 -11.77 6.93 -6.09
CA LYS A 75 -12.20 5.77 -6.89
C LYS A 75 -11.76 5.98 -8.35
N PRO A 76 -11.18 4.97 -9.00
CA PRO A 76 -10.80 5.09 -10.40
C PRO A 76 -12.05 5.35 -11.25
N ARG A 77 -11.96 6.35 -12.14
CA ARG A 77 -13.09 6.82 -12.94
C ARG A 77 -13.47 5.88 -14.08
N SER A 78 -12.56 5.01 -14.50
CA SER A 78 -12.73 4.08 -15.61
C SER A 78 -12.64 2.63 -15.15
N GLN A 79 -13.42 1.75 -15.78
CA GLN A 79 -13.23 0.31 -15.67
C GLN A 79 -11.93 -0.08 -16.38
N LEU A 80 -11.02 -0.72 -15.66
CA LEU A 80 -9.80 -1.28 -16.21
C LEU A 80 -10.04 -2.74 -16.62
N ARG A 81 -9.50 -3.14 -17.77
CA ARG A 81 -9.41 -4.56 -18.12
C ARG A 81 -8.26 -5.19 -17.36
N LEU A 82 -8.57 -6.07 -16.42
CA LEU A 82 -7.60 -6.73 -15.55
C LEU A 82 -7.66 -8.26 -15.73
N PRO A 83 -6.53 -8.96 -15.54
CA PRO A 83 -5.20 -8.41 -15.28
C PRO A 83 -4.59 -7.80 -16.55
N MET A 84 -3.81 -6.72 -16.40
CA MET A 84 -3.06 -6.09 -17.50
C MET A 84 -1.57 -6.06 -17.18
N GLU A 85 -0.73 -6.15 -18.21
CA GLU A 85 0.72 -6.20 -18.07
C GLU A 85 1.42 -5.25 -19.05
N VAL A 86 2.44 -4.55 -18.55
CA VAL A 86 3.31 -3.69 -19.35
C VAL A 86 4.75 -3.90 -18.87
N ASP A 87 5.62 -4.33 -19.77
CA ASP A 87 7.08 -4.46 -19.54
C ASP A 87 7.42 -5.24 -18.24
N GLY A 88 6.67 -6.31 -17.94
CA GLY A 88 6.89 -7.17 -16.76
C GLY A 88 6.32 -6.61 -15.44
N ALA A 89 5.58 -5.51 -15.49
CA ALA A 89 4.74 -5.03 -14.39
C ALA A 89 3.28 -5.34 -14.67
N ARG A 90 2.62 -6.04 -13.75
CA ARG A 90 1.26 -6.55 -13.91
C ARG A 90 0.33 -5.98 -12.85
N ILE A 91 -0.75 -5.34 -13.28
CA ILE A 91 -1.88 -5.01 -12.40
C ILE A 91 -2.80 -6.23 -12.38
N LEU A 92 -2.95 -6.84 -11.20
CA LEU A 92 -3.64 -8.11 -11.01
C LEU A 92 -5.11 -7.90 -10.69
N ALA A 93 -5.40 -6.98 -9.77
CA ALA A 93 -6.75 -6.72 -9.31
C ALA A 93 -6.90 -5.28 -8.82
N LEU A 94 -8.11 -4.78 -8.95
CA LEU A 94 -8.59 -3.58 -8.28
C LEU A 94 -9.77 -3.99 -7.40
N ARG A 95 -9.67 -3.74 -6.10
CA ARG A 95 -10.79 -3.93 -5.15
C ARG A 95 -11.02 -2.58 -4.49
N GLY A 96 -12.20 -1.99 -4.62
CA GLY A 96 -12.45 -0.67 -4.03
C GLY A 96 -11.47 0.41 -4.51
N ARG A 97 -10.50 0.78 -3.66
CA ARG A 97 -9.42 1.75 -3.96
C ARG A 97 -8.03 1.12 -3.86
N GLU A 98 -7.96 -0.19 -3.66
CA GLU A 98 -6.75 -0.97 -3.55
C GLU A 98 -6.41 -1.63 -4.89
N VAL A 99 -5.24 -1.28 -5.42
CA VAL A 99 -4.67 -1.88 -6.62
C VAL A 99 -3.60 -2.88 -6.20
N PHE A 100 -3.76 -4.14 -6.58
CA PHE A 100 -2.80 -5.21 -6.34
C PHE A 100 -1.98 -5.44 -7.59
N THR A 101 -0.66 -5.36 -7.44
CA THR A 101 0.27 -5.48 -8.55
C THR A 101 1.42 -6.40 -8.20
N ALA A 102 2.03 -6.98 -9.24
CA ALA A 102 3.28 -7.70 -9.13
C ALA A 102 4.21 -7.27 -10.26
N TYR A 103 5.50 -7.17 -9.97
CA TYR A 103 6.48 -6.85 -11.01
C TYR A 103 7.82 -7.52 -10.72
N VAL A 104 8.54 -7.86 -11.79
CA VAL A 104 9.95 -8.25 -11.71
C VAL A 104 10.80 -7.00 -11.97
N ARG A 105 11.90 -6.84 -11.22
CA ARG A 105 12.83 -5.73 -11.47
C ARG A 105 13.45 -5.91 -12.87
N THR A 106 13.41 -4.87 -13.68
CA THR A 106 14.01 -4.86 -15.01
C THR A 106 15.05 -3.73 -15.11
N PRO A 107 16.02 -3.83 -16.02
CA PRO A 107 16.96 -2.74 -16.31
C PRO A 107 16.30 -1.49 -16.90
N LYS A 108 15.06 -1.58 -17.41
CA LYS A 108 14.31 -0.49 -18.06
C LYS A 108 13.81 0.61 -17.09
N GLY A 109 14.41 0.73 -15.91
CA GLY A 109 14.01 1.69 -14.88
C GLY A 109 12.72 1.32 -14.14
N PRO A 110 12.03 2.27 -13.50
CA PRO A 110 10.89 2.01 -12.62
C PRO A 110 9.59 1.79 -13.43
N VAL A 111 9.57 0.78 -14.30
CA VAL A 111 8.43 0.40 -15.16
C VAL A 111 7.13 0.34 -14.38
N PHE A 112 7.16 -0.28 -13.19
CA PHE A 112 6.02 -0.36 -12.29
C PHE A 112 5.47 1.02 -11.90
N MET A 113 6.33 1.97 -11.50
CA MET A 113 5.88 3.31 -11.11
C MET A 113 5.24 4.03 -12.29
N ARG A 114 5.86 3.94 -13.47
CA ARG A 114 5.30 4.53 -14.71
C ARG A 114 3.93 3.95 -15.06
N LEU A 115 3.76 2.63 -14.90
CA LEU A 115 2.47 1.98 -15.13
C LEU A 115 1.39 2.49 -14.17
N ILE A 116 1.70 2.54 -12.86
CA ILE A 116 0.77 3.05 -11.85
C ILE A 116 0.44 4.52 -12.13
N GLU A 117 1.45 5.35 -12.40
CA GLU A 117 1.26 6.78 -12.61
C GLU A 117 0.43 7.10 -13.84
N LYS A 118 0.72 6.41 -14.95
CA LYS A 118 -0.05 6.55 -16.20
C LYS A 118 -1.49 6.07 -16.05
N THR A 119 -1.72 5.04 -15.22
CA THR A 119 -3.05 4.42 -15.08
C THR A 119 -3.91 5.16 -14.05
N PHE A 120 -3.32 5.66 -12.96
CA PHE A 120 -4.04 6.14 -11.79
C PHE A 120 -3.68 7.56 -11.32
N GLY A 121 -2.73 8.24 -11.98
CA GLY A 121 -2.25 9.57 -11.58
C GLY A 121 -1.06 9.52 -10.62
N GLN A 122 -0.70 10.65 -10.00
CA GLN A 122 0.47 10.75 -9.10
C GLN A 122 0.11 10.78 -7.61
N GLU A 123 -1.18 10.88 -7.28
CA GLU A 123 -1.73 11.00 -5.93
C GLU A 123 -2.06 9.65 -5.27
N GLN A 124 -1.10 8.71 -5.32
CA GLN A 124 -1.23 7.36 -4.76
C GLN A 124 -0.21 7.09 -3.66
N THR A 125 -0.55 6.14 -2.79
CA THR A 125 0.36 5.59 -1.80
C THR A 125 0.67 4.14 -2.13
N THR A 126 1.93 3.84 -2.40
CA THR A 126 2.38 2.49 -2.80
C THR A 126 3.22 1.85 -1.69
N ARG A 127 3.00 0.56 -1.41
CA ARG A 127 3.76 -0.24 -0.44
C ARG A 127 3.99 -1.67 -0.91
N THR A 128 5.17 -2.21 -0.60
CA THR A 128 5.42 -3.64 -0.79
C THR A 128 4.53 -4.46 0.12
N TRP A 129 4.10 -5.63 -0.35
CA TRP A 129 3.25 -6.52 0.43
C TRP A 129 3.97 -7.01 1.70
N GLU A 130 5.29 -7.16 1.65
CA GLU A 130 6.10 -7.49 2.84
C GLU A 130 5.98 -6.40 3.92
N THR A 131 5.91 -5.13 3.54
CA THR A 131 5.67 -4.03 4.48
C THR A 131 4.27 -4.12 5.07
N VAL A 132 3.25 -4.37 4.23
CA VAL A 132 1.88 -4.56 4.70
C VAL A 132 1.79 -5.71 5.71
N VAL A 133 2.43 -6.85 5.42
CA VAL A 133 2.47 -8.01 6.32
C VAL A 133 3.19 -7.68 7.63
N LYS A 134 4.30 -6.95 7.59
CA LYS A 134 5.01 -6.50 8.80
C LYS A 134 4.13 -5.60 9.67
N VAL A 135 3.45 -4.64 9.05
CA VAL A 135 2.55 -3.71 9.71
C VAL A 135 1.35 -4.46 10.30
N ALA A 136 0.73 -5.38 9.55
CA ALA A 136 -0.39 -6.19 10.03
C ALA A 136 -0.03 -7.12 11.20
N ARG A 137 1.24 -7.49 11.35
CA ARG A 137 1.74 -8.36 12.43
C ARG A 137 2.22 -7.61 13.67
N ALA A 138 2.45 -6.30 13.58
CA ALA A 138 2.88 -5.51 14.72
C ALA A 138 1.75 -5.45 15.77
#